data_AF-A0A099ZTQ1-F1
#
_entry.id   AF-A0A099ZTQ1-F1
#
_cell.length_a   1.000
_cell.length_b   1.000
_cell.length_c   1.000
_cell.angle_alpha   90.00
_cell.angle_beta   90.00
_cell.angle_gamma   90.00
#
_symmetry.space_group_name_H-M   'P 1'
#
loop_
_entity.id
_entity.type
_entity.pdbx_description
1 polymer ?
#
loop_
_entity_poly.entity_id
_entity_poly.type
_entity_poly.pdbx_seq_one_letter_code
_entity_poly.pdbx_strand_id
1 'polypeptide(L)' 'FTSPAVKRLLGWKQGDEEEKWAEKAVDALVKKLKKKKGAMEELEKALSSPGQPSKCVTIP' A
#
# COMPACT_ATOMS: atom_id res chain seq x y z
N PHE A 1 4.78 -7.40 -14.94
CA PHE A 1 4.42 -5.97 -14.94
C PHE A 1 3.74 -5.65 -13.62
N THR A 2 4.47 -5.11 -12.66
CA THR A 2 3.89 -4.65 -11.41
C THR A 2 3.15 -3.34 -11.64
N SER A 3 1.98 -3.19 -11.01
CA SER A 3 1.20 -1.95 -11.13
C SER A 3 2.02 -0.79 -10.54
N PRO A 4 1.98 0.43 -11.10
CA PRO A 4 2.74 1.59 -10.58
C PRO A 4 2.50 1.85 -9.09
N ALA A 5 1.30 1.55 -8.61
CA ALA A 5 0.94 1.63 -7.20
C ALA A 5 1.73 0.63 -6.33
N VAL A 6 1.95 -0.60 -6.81
CA VAL A 6 2.70 -1.65 -6.11
C VAL A 6 4.17 -1.25 -5.99
N LYS A 7 4.78 -0.76 -7.08
CA LYS A 7 6.16 -0.29 -7.08
C LYS A 7 6.38 0.87 -6.10
N ARG A 8 5.44 1.81 -6.06
CA ARG A 8 5.50 2.95 -5.13
C ARG A 8 5.36 2.51 -3.67
N LEU A 9 4.42 1.62 -3.37
CA LEU A 9 4.23 1.07 -2.02
C LEU A 9 5.44 0.25 -1.54
N LEU A 10 6.10 -0.49 -2.43
CA LEU A 10 7.34 -1.20 -2.13
C LEU A 10 8.50 -0.26 -1.80
N GLY A 11 8.51 0.96 -2.35
CA GLY A 11 9.47 1.99 -1.95
C GLY A 11 9.33 2.44 -0.48
N TRP A 12 8.17 2.20 0.13
CA TRP A 12 7.90 2.47 1.55
C TRP A 12 8.02 1.22 2.43
N LYS A 13 8.40 0.07 1.86
CA LYS A 13 8.60 -1.19 2.59
C LYS A 13 9.63 -0.97 3.70
N GLN A 14 9.25 -1.30 4.92
CA GLN A 14 10.17 -1.33 6.05
C GLN A 14 10.67 -2.76 6.27
N GLY A 15 11.99 -2.92 6.39
CA GLY A 15 12.63 -4.21 6.69
C GLY A 15 13.04 -5.04 5.46
N ASP A 16 13.71 -6.14 5.74
CA ASP A 16 14.41 -6.99 4.77
C ASP A 16 13.59 -8.22 4.32
N GLU A 17 12.26 -8.17 4.45
CA GLU A 17 11.42 -9.28 3.96
C GLU A 17 11.66 -9.55 2.48
N GLU A 18 11.55 -10.82 2.06
CA GLU A 18 11.80 -11.23 0.68
C GLU A 18 11.00 -10.36 -0.30
N GLU A 19 11.68 -9.73 -1.25
CA GLU A 19 11.05 -8.79 -2.21
C GLU A 19 9.84 -9.43 -2.92
N LYS A 20 9.95 -10.72 -3.28
CA LYS A 20 8.87 -11.48 -3.91
C LYS A 20 7.64 -11.62 -3.03
N TRP A 21 7.84 -11.76 -1.71
CA TRP A 21 6.74 -11.87 -0.77
C TRP A 21 6.08 -10.50 -0.55
N ALA A 22 6.89 -9.45 -0.38
CA ALA A 22 6.39 -8.09 -0.26
C ALA A 22 5.62 -7.65 -1.50
N GLU A 23 6.10 -7.98 -2.71
CA GLU A 23 5.38 -7.72 -3.97
C GLU A 23 3.99 -8.35 -3.98
N LYS A 24 3.89 -9.62 -3.56
CA LYS A 24 2.60 -10.32 -3.47
C LYS A 24 1.67 -9.70 -2.43
N ALA A 25 2.19 -9.35 -1.26
CA ALA A 25 1.41 -8.74 -0.18
C ALA A 25 0.87 -7.36 -0.61
N VAL A 26 1.72 -6.54 -1.21
CA VAL A 26 1.34 -5.21 -1.72
C VAL A 26 0.35 -5.35 -2.88
N ASP A 27 0.53 -6.28 -3.82
CA ASP A 27 -0.42 -6.51 -4.91
C ASP A 27 -1.81 -6.94 -4.38
N ALA A 28 -1.85 -7.86 -3.42
CA ALA A 28 -3.09 -8.27 -2.77
C ALA A 28 -3.78 -7.11 -2.04
N LEU A 29 -3.02 -6.28 -1.33
CA LEU A 29 -3.52 -5.08 -0.68
C LEU A 29 -4.12 -4.11 -1.71
N VAL A 30 -3.38 -3.76 -2.76
CA VAL A 30 -3.85 -2.86 -3.82
C VAL A 30 -5.12 -3.38 -4.50
N LYS A 31 -5.21 -4.68 -4.76
CA LYS A 31 -6.42 -5.30 -5.32
C LYS A 31 -7.64 -5.17 -4.39
N LYS A 32 -7.45 -5.31 -3.08
CA LYS A 32 -8.52 -5.08 -2.09
C LYS A 32 -8.89 -3.61 -1.99
N LEU A 33 -7.91 -2.70 -1.94
CA LEU A 33 -8.15 -1.27 -1.79
C LEU A 33 -8.78 -0.63 -3.03
N LYS A 34 -8.48 -1.12 -4.24
CA LYS A 34 -9.19 -0.69 -5.47
C LYS A 34 -10.70 -0.96 -5.44
N LYS A 35 -11.16 -1.93 -4.64
CA LYS A 35 -12.60 -2.18 -4.44
C LYS A 35 -13.27 -1.20 -3.48
N LYS A 36 -12.49 -0.51 -2.63
CA LYS A 36 -12.97 0.55 -1.72
C LYS A 36 -12.57 1.92 -2.24
N LYS A 37 -13.56 2.69 -2.70
CA LYS A 37 -13.34 4.06 -3.17
C LYS A 37 -12.67 4.90 -2.08
N GLY A 38 -11.56 5.58 -2.41
CA GLY A 38 -10.79 6.44 -1.51
C GLY A 38 -9.80 5.73 -0.57
N ALA A 39 -9.84 4.39 -0.45
CA ALA A 39 -8.93 3.68 0.45
C ALA A 39 -7.47 3.68 -0.04
N MET A 40 -7.28 3.71 -1.36
CA MET A 40 -5.96 3.84 -1.97
C MET A 40 -5.32 5.21 -1.69
N GLU A 41 -6.11 6.28 -1.79
CA GLU A 41 -5.65 7.66 -1.52
C GLU A 41 -5.29 7.85 -0.05
N GLU A 42 -6.09 7.32 0.87
CA GLU A 42 -5.78 7.37 2.30
C GLU A 42 -4.50 6.58 2.65
N LEU A 43 -4.28 5.42 2.00
CA LEU A 43 -3.03 4.66 2.15
C LEU A 43 -1.82 5.45 1.64
N GLU A 44 -1.92 6.05 0.45
CA GLU A 44 -0.84 6.87 -0.11
C GLU A 44 -0.54 8.09 0.75
N LYS A 45 -1.57 8.75 1.27
CA LYS A 45 -1.44 9.89 2.17
C LYS A 45 -0.75 9.50 3.47
N ALA A 46 -1.13 8.36 4.07
CA ALA A 46 -0.52 7.86 5.29
C ALA A 46 0.98 7.59 5.13
N LEU A 47 1.38 7.03 3.98
CA LEU A 47 2.79 6.71 3.70
C LEU A 47 3.61 7.94 3.31
N SER A 48 3.03 8.86 2.54
CA SER A 48 3.74 10.06 2.05
C SER A 48 3.89 11.16 3.10
N SER A 49 3.10 11.10 4.18
CA SER A 49 3.11 12.11 5.26
C SER A 49 3.22 11.45 6.64
N PRO A 50 4.37 10.79 6.94
CA PRO A 50 4.62 10.22 8.26
C PRO A 50 4.57 11.33 9.32
N GLY A 51 3.68 11.19 10.30
CA GLY A 51 3.47 12.16 11.37
C GLY A 51 2.15 12.96 11.28
N GLN A 52 1.39 12.83 10.19
CA GLN A 52 0.02 13.36 10.13
C GLN A 52 -1.02 12.26 10.42
N PRO A 53 -2.12 12.59 11.10
CA PRO A 53 -3.22 11.65 11.28
C PRO A 53 -3.83 11.27 9.93
N SER A 54 -3.95 9.97 9.67
CA SER A 54 -4.56 9.39 8.48
C SER A 54 -5.80 8.57 8.84
N LYS A 55 -6.73 8.36 7.90
CA LYS A 55 -7.92 7.53 8.17
C LYS A 55 -7.58 6.04 8.10
N CYS A 56 -8.37 5.23 8.79
CA CYS A 56 -8.20 3.78 8.79
C CYS A 56 -8.38 3.19 7.38
N VAL A 57 -7.35 2.49 6.90
CA VAL A 57 -7.40 1.70 5.67
C VAL A 57 -7.75 0.26 6.04
N THR A 58 -9.02 -0.12 5.86
CA THR A 58 -9.53 -1.42 6.30
C THR A 58 -9.65 -2.42 5.16
N ILE A 59 -9.15 -3.64 5.37
CA ILE A 59 -9.32 -4.79 4.50
C ILE A 59 -10.29 -5.79 5.14
N PRO A 60 -11.19 -6.44 4.37
CA PRO A 60 -11.90 -7.63 4.83
C PRO A 60 -10.97 -8.84 4.93
#